data_AF-A0A2H8TW72-F1
#
_entry.id   AF-A0A2H8TW72-F1
#
_cell.length_a   1.000
_cell.length_b   1.000
_cell.length_c   1.000
_cell.angle_alpha   90.00
_cell.angle_beta   90.00
_cell.angle_gamma   90.00
#
_symmetry.space_group_name_H-M   'P 1'
#
loop_
_entity.id
_entity.type
_entity.pdbx_description
1 polymer ?
#
loop_
_entity_poly.entity_id
_entity_poly.type
_entity_poly.pdbx_seq_one_letter_code
_entity_poly.pdbx_strand_id
1 'polypeptide(L)'
;DDDDDDDDDDDEDDGEEKEEGKVIIDNTETNMISLRKTIYLTIHSSLDYEECAHKLMKMQLKPGQEIEMCHMFLDCCGEQRTYEKFFGLLAQRFCQINNMFIEPLEKIFIDSYATVHRLETNKLRNVARFFAHLLFTDSISWAVLSTIHLNEEETTSSSRIYIKILFQELAEHMGLNNLNARVQNPDLKLAFEGIFPKDNPKNTRFSINFFTSIGLGGLTDELRDFLKEQPKQVPAVAKIIDQLSESSDSDSDSSSSSSSSSSSSSSSSSSSSDSSSSSS
;
A
#
# COMPACT_ATOMS: atom_id res chain seq x y z
N ASP A 1 33.06 -98.32 -9.29
CA ASP A 1 32.34 -97.27 -10.03
C ASP A 1 31.02 -97.11 -9.34
N ASP A 2 31.06 -96.35 -8.24
CA ASP A 2 29.96 -96.05 -7.36
C ASP A 2 29.88 -94.53 -7.18
N ASP A 3 28.63 -94.06 -7.22
CA ASP A 3 28.01 -92.96 -6.48
C ASP A 3 27.93 -91.52 -7.03
N ASP A 4 26.68 -91.07 -6.95
CA ASP A 4 25.98 -89.85 -7.38
C ASP A 4 26.23 -88.61 -6.47
N ASP A 5 25.92 -87.44 -7.06
CA ASP A 5 25.39 -86.15 -6.54
C ASP A 5 25.50 -85.78 -5.03
N ASP A 6 26.01 -84.56 -4.74
CA ASP A 6 25.28 -83.45 -4.07
C ASP A 6 26.21 -82.32 -3.56
N ASP A 7 25.88 -81.09 -4.01
CA ASP A 7 25.87 -79.73 -3.42
C ASP A 7 26.78 -79.20 -2.27
N ASP A 8 26.95 -77.86 -2.32
CA ASP A 8 27.34 -76.85 -1.29
C ASP A 8 28.81 -76.82 -0.82
N ASP A 9 29.51 -75.71 -0.51
CA ASP A 9 29.36 -74.25 -0.38
C ASP A 9 30.85 -73.77 -0.18
N ASP A 10 31.36 -72.58 -0.49
CA ASP A 10 31.16 -71.28 0.16
C ASP A 10 32.28 -70.32 -0.31
N ASP A 11 32.06 -69.01 -0.12
CA ASP A 11 33.01 -67.88 -0.17
C ASP A 11 33.23 -67.14 -1.51
N GLU A 12 32.18 -66.47 -2.00
CA GLU A 12 32.35 -65.15 -2.64
C GLU A 12 31.81 -64.05 -1.70
N ASP A 13 32.75 -63.30 -1.13
CA ASP A 13 32.60 -62.11 -0.29
C ASP A 13 31.87 -60.99 -1.05
N ASP A 14 30.54 -60.97 -0.93
CA ASP A 14 29.68 -59.91 -1.48
C ASP A 14 29.72 -58.70 -0.53
N GLY A 15 30.74 -57.85 -0.72
CA GLY A 15 30.82 -56.54 -0.11
C GLY A 15 29.73 -55.62 -0.66
N GLU A 16 28.52 -55.70 -0.10
CA GLU A 16 27.48 -54.69 -0.27
C GLU A 16 27.95 -53.33 0.30
N GLU A 17 28.70 -52.56 -0.48
CA GLU A 17 28.79 -51.12 -0.30
C GLU A 17 27.39 -50.54 -0.59
N LYS A 18 26.59 -50.39 0.48
CA LYS A 18 25.43 -49.52 0.48
C LYS A 18 25.89 -48.14 0.03
N GLU A 19 25.63 -47.81 -1.24
CA GLU A 19 25.70 -46.43 -1.71
C GLU A 19 24.77 -45.59 -0.81
N GLU A 20 25.37 -44.95 0.19
CA GLU A 20 24.71 -43.91 0.98
C GLU A 20 24.11 -42.93 -0.01
N GLY A 21 22.77 -42.87 -0.02
CA GLY A 21 21.99 -42.11 -0.98
C GLY A 21 22.59 -40.73 -1.14
N LYS A 22 23.21 -40.48 -2.32
CA LYS A 22 23.62 -39.15 -2.73
C LYS A 22 22.44 -38.23 -2.46
N VAL A 23 22.59 -37.34 -1.48
CA VAL A 23 21.62 -36.29 -1.20
C VAL A 23 21.56 -35.45 -2.46
N ILE A 24 20.56 -35.69 -3.31
CA ILE A 24 20.33 -34.90 -4.52
C ILE A 24 19.88 -33.54 -4.03
N ILE A 25 20.83 -32.59 -3.99
CA ILE A 25 20.54 -31.19 -3.71
C ILE A 25 19.86 -30.66 -4.96
N ASP A 26 18.53 -30.59 -4.91
CA ASP A 26 17.72 -30.01 -5.97
C ASP A 26 17.96 -28.50 -6.04
N ASN A 27 18.88 -28.09 -6.93
CA ASN A 27 19.14 -26.69 -7.25
C ASN A 27 18.07 -26.09 -8.19
N THR A 28 17.07 -26.88 -8.60
CA THR A 28 15.97 -26.38 -9.42
C THR A 28 14.82 -25.98 -8.50
N GLU A 29 14.35 -24.73 -8.59
CA GLU A 29 13.18 -24.25 -7.82
C GLU A 29 11.84 -24.89 -8.30
N THR A 30 11.90 -26.08 -8.89
CA THR A 30 10.79 -26.76 -9.56
C THR A 30 9.63 -27.04 -8.59
N ASN A 31 9.93 -27.37 -7.34
CA ASN A 31 8.91 -27.59 -6.31
C ASN A 31 8.17 -26.28 -5.97
N MET A 32 8.89 -25.17 -5.85
CA MET A 32 8.30 -23.85 -5.59
C MET A 32 7.45 -23.37 -6.76
N ILE A 33 7.92 -23.57 -8.00
CA ILE A 33 7.15 -23.23 -9.21
C ILE A 33 5.87 -24.08 -9.29
N SER A 34 5.93 -25.37 -8.95
CA SER A 34 4.75 -26.24 -8.91
C SER A 34 3.76 -25.79 -7.85
N LEU A 35 4.23 -25.38 -6.67
CA LEU A 35 3.41 -24.82 -5.61
C LEU A 35 2.70 -23.54 -6.08
N ARG A 36 3.45 -22.57 -6.63
CA ARG A 36 2.90 -21.31 -7.17
C ARG A 36 1.81 -21.56 -8.20
N LYS A 37 2.05 -22.47 -9.16
CA LYS A 37 1.05 -22.85 -10.17
C LYS A 37 -0.21 -23.43 -9.54
N THR A 38 -0.06 -24.33 -8.57
CA THR A 38 -1.20 -24.94 -7.87
C THR A 38 -2.03 -23.91 -7.13
N ILE A 39 -1.39 -22.98 -6.41
CA ILE A 39 -2.07 -21.88 -5.71
C ILE A 39 -2.80 -20.97 -6.71
N TYR A 40 -2.12 -20.55 -7.79
CA TYR A 40 -2.71 -19.72 -8.84
C TYR A 40 -3.96 -20.35 -9.46
N LEU A 41 -3.87 -21.64 -9.83
CA LEU A 41 -4.99 -22.40 -10.41
C LEU A 41 -6.15 -22.55 -9.40
N THR A 42 -5.84 -22.75 -8.12
CA THR A 42 -6.85 -22.87 -7.07
C THR A 42 -7.61 -21.55 -6.87
N ILE A 43 -6.90 -20.42 -6.89
CA ILE A 43 -7.48 -19.08 -6.80
C ILE A 43 -8.39 -18.82 -8.00
N HIS A 44 -7.91 -19.03 -9.23
CA HIS A 44 -8.67 -18.72 -10.45
C HIS A 44 -9.82 -19.70 -10.74
N SER A 45 -9.79 -20.91 -10.19
CA SER A 45 -10.87 -21.89 -10.34
C SER A 45 -11.94 -21.79 -9.25
N SER A 46 -11.73 -20.95 -8.24
CA SER A 46 -12.69 -20.76 -7.15
C SER A 46 -13.55 -19.53 -7.41
N LEU A 47 -14.86 -19.65 -7.17
CA LEU A 47 -15.79 -18.54 -7.37
C LEU A 47 -15.85 -17.62 -6.16
N ASP A 48 -15.78 -18.20 -4.96
CA ASP A 48 -15.90 -17.49 -3.69
C ASP A 48 -14.66 -17.68 -2.81
N TYR A 49 -14.37 -16.68 -1.97
CA TYR A 49 -13.16 -16.66 -1.15
C TYR A 49 -13.17 -17.75 -0.07
N GLU A 50 -14.35 -18.11 0.48
CA GLU A 50 -14.48 -19.21 1.45
C GLU A 50 -14.17 -20.56 0.81
N GLU A 51 -14.64 -20.79 -0.43
CA GLU A 51 -14.32 -22.00 -1.18
C GLU A 51 -12.81 -22.09 -1.47
N CYS A 52 -12.22 -20.97 -1.91
CA CYS A 52 -10.79 -20.86 -2.16
C CYS A 52 -9.97 -21.13 -0.89
N ALA A 53 -10.34 -20.49 0.23
CA ALA A 53 -9.68 -20.69 1.52
C ALA A 53 -9.73 -22.16 1.95
N HIS A 54 -10.90 -22.79 1.85
CA HIS A 54 -11.06 -24.19 2.20
C HIS A 54 -10.23 -25.14 1.31
N LYS A 55 -10.15 -24.89 0.00
CA LYS A 55 -9.30 -25.68 -0.92
C LYS A 55 -7.81 -25.51 -0.61
N LEU A 56 -7.37 -24.27 -0.41
CA LEU A 56 -5.98 -23.96 -0.10
C LEU A 56 -5.55 -24.51 1.27
N MET A 57 -6.44 -24.52 2.26
CA MET A 57 -6.16 -25.11 3.58
C MET A 57 -6.03 -26.64 3.56
N LYS A 58 -6.59 -27.31 2.54
CA LYS A 58 -6.37 -28.75 2.32
C LYS A 58 -5.01 -29.05 1.71
N MET A 59 -4.31 -28.04 1.18
CA MET A 59 -2.94 -28.21 0.72
C MET A 59 -2.05 -28.35 1.94
N GLN A 60 -1.35 -29.48 2.04
CA GLN A 60 -0.37 -29.70 3.10
C GLN A 60 0.90 -28.89 2.77
N LEU A 61 0.94 -27.64 3.27
CA LEU A 61 2.11 -26.79 3.16
C LEU A 61 3.22 -27.30 4.06
N LYS A 62 4.45 -27.32 3.54
CA LYS A 62 5.63 -27.54 4.37
C LYS A 62 5.96 -26.26 5.14
N PRO A 63 6.52 -26.36 6.35
CA PRO A 63 7.00 -25.17 7.07
C PRO A 63 7.92 -24.31 6.20
N GLY A 64 7.62 -23.03 6.10
CA GLY A 64 8.32 -22.04 5.26
C GLY A 64 7.64 -21.74 3.93
N GLN A 65 6.67 -22.54 3.48
CA GLN A 65 5.91 -22.30 2.24
C GLN A 65 4.72 -21.34 2.44
N GLU A 66 4.40 -21.01 3.69
CA GLU A 66 3.30 -20.10 4.04
C GLU A 66 3.54 -18.68 3.50
N ILE A 67 4.80 -18.22 3.58
CA ILE A 67 5.20 -16.91 3.03
C ILE A 67 4.98 -16.86 1.52
N GLU A 68 5.28 -17.95 0.82
CA GLU A 68 5.08 -18.06 -0.62
C GLU A 68 3.59 -18.00 -1.00
N MET A 69 2.72 -18.58 -0.17
CA MET A 69 1.29 -18.46 -0.38
C MET A 69 0.79 -17.02 -0.21
N CYS A 70 1.29 -16.30 0.79
CA CYS A 70 0.99 -14.88 0.96
C CYS A 70 1.51 -14.03 -0.23
N HIS A 71 2.71 -14.33 -0.76
CA HIS A 71 3.21 -13.70 -1.99
C HIS A 71 2.28 -13.96 -3.18
N MET A 72 1.83 -15.21 -3.36
CA MET A 72 0.91 -15.56 -4.43
C MET A 72 -0.44 -14.82 -4.34
N PHE A 73 -0.96 -14.58 -3.14
CA PHE A 73 -2.17 -13.75 -2.96
C PHE A 73 -1.95 -12.33 -3.47
N LEU A 74 -0.81 -11.74 -3.13
CA LEU A 74 -0.46 -10.38 -3.53
C LEU A 74 -0.18 -10.28 -5.03
N ASP A 75 0.58 -11.21 -5.60
CA ASP A 75 0.93 -11.22 -7.01
C ASP A 75 -0.31 -11.41 -7.89
N CYS A 76 -1.19 -12.36 -7.54
CA CYS A 76 -2.46 -12.54 -8.25
C CYS A 76 -3.34 -11.28 -8.16
N CYS A 77 -3.39 -10.63 -7.00
CA CYS A 77 -4.10 -9.36 -6.82
C CYS A 77 -3.49 -8.23 -7.67
N GLY A 78 -2.16 -8.17 -7.74
CA GLY A 78 -1.41 -7.15 -8.46
C GLY A 78 -1.51 -7.25 -9.98
N GLU A 79 -1.69 -8.44 -10.53
CA GLU A 79 -1.87 -8.68 -11.97
C GLU A 79 -3.30 -8.42 -12.47
N GLN A 80 -4.29 -8.34 -11.57
CA GLN A 80 -5.67 -8.14 -11.99
C GLN A 80 -5.89 -6.73 -12.58
N ARG A 81 -6.76 -6.61 -13.60
CA ARG A 81 -7.05 -5.30 -14.22
C ARG A 81 -7.65 -4.29 -13.24
N THR A 82 -8.45 -4.77 -12.29
CA THR A 82 -9.12 -3.97 -11.26
C THR A 82 -9.09 -4.71 -9.95
N TYR A 83 -8.87 -4.00 -8.85
CA TYR A 83 -8.91 -4.60 -7.51
C TYR A 83 -10.25 -5.30 -7.25
N GLU A 84 -10.17 -6.56 -6.89
CA GLU A 84 -11.31 -7.37 -6.46
C GLU A 84 -11.23 -7.62 -4.95
N LYS A 85 -12.35 -7.36 -4.25
CA LYS A 85 -12.47 -7.57 -2.80
C LYS A 85 -12.21 -9.01 -2.37
N PHE A 86 -12.36 -9.96 -3.31
CA PHE A 86 -12.04 -11.37 -3.13
C PHE A 86 -10.67 -11.58 -2.47
N PHE A 87 -9.62 -10.88 -2.93
CA PHE A 87 -8.26 -11.07 -2.41
C PHE A 87 -8.12 -10.57 -0.97
N GLY A 88 -8.68 -9.40 -0.65
CA GLY A 88 -8.69 -8.86 0.71
C GLY A 88 -9.44 -9.77 1.69
N LEU A 89 -10.61 -10.27 1.28
CA LEU A 89 -11.41 -11.22 2.07
C LEU A 89 -10.70 -12.57 2.24
N LEU A 90 -10.05 -13.08 1.19
CA LEU A 90 -9.25 -14.30 1.26
C LEU A 90 -8.13 -14.14 2.29
N ALA A 91 -7.29 -13.12 2.16
CA ALA A 91 -6.18 -12.90 3.08
C ALA A 91 -6.65 -12.64 4.52
N GLN A 92 -7.73 -11.88 4.72
CA GLN A 92 -8.39 -11.70 6.01
C GLN A 92 -8.80 -13.05 6.62
N ARG A 93 -9.42 -13.92 5.84
CA ARG A 93 -9.87 -15.24 6.29
C ARG A 93 -8.69 -16.10 6.76
N PHE A 94 -7.56 -16.07 6.04
CA PHE A 94 -6.35 -16.76 6.45
C PHE A 94 -5.78 -16.23 7.77
N CYS A 95 -5.74 -14.90 7.96
CA CYS A 95 -5.29 -14.29 9.21
C CYS A 95 -6.18 -14.69 10.40
N GLN A 96 -7.49 -14.81 10.19
CA GLN A 96 -8.45 -15.21 11.23
C GLN A 96 -8.37 -16.69 11.60
N ILE A 97 -8.02 -17.56 10.65
CA ILE A 97 -7.89 -19.00 10.89
C ILE A 97 -6.58 -19.29 11.62
N ASN A 98 -5.48 -18.67 11.20
CA ASN A 98 -4.17 -18.95 11.75
C ASN A 98 -3.26 -17.72 11.78
N ASN A 99 -2.82 -17.35 12.98
CA ASN A 99 -1.96 -16.20 13.22
C ASN A 99 -0.59 -16.31 12.52
N MET A 100 -0.18 -17.51 12.07
CA MET A 100 1.06 -17.71 11.31
C MET A 100 1.12 -16.91 10.01
N PHE A 101 -0.02 -16.47 9.45
CA PHE A 101 -0.07 -15.69 8.20
C PHE A 101 0.08 -14.19 8.41
N ILE A 102 -0.05 -13.71 9.64
CA ILE A 102 0.01 -12.27 9.96
C ILE A 102 1.43 -11.74 9.73
N GLU A 103 2.43 -12.35 10.37
CA GLU A 103 3.83 -11.93 10.26
C GLU A 103 4.37 -11.97 8.80
N PRO A 104 4.11 -13.01 7.99
CA PRO A 104 4.40 -13.00 6.55
C PRO A 104 3.77 -11.83 5.80
N LEU A 105 2.47 -11.54 6.02
CA LEU A 105 1.79 -10.44 5.34
C LEU A 105 2.34 -9.07 5.75
N GLU A 106 2.70 -8.90 7.02
CA GLU A 106 3.36 -7.69 7.51
C GLU A 106 4.74 -7.51 6.86
N LYS A 107 5.53 -8.57 6.74
CA LYS A 107 6.83 -8.52 6.05
C LYS A 107 6.66 -8.19 4.56
N ILE A 108 5.68 -8.80 3.90
CA ILE A 108 5.39 -8.52 2.48
C ILE A 108 4.95 -7.06 2.30
N PHE A 109 4.23 -6.47 3.24
CA PHE A 109 3.91 -5.04 3.20
C PHE A 109 5.18 -4.17 3.16
N ILE A 110 6.13 -4.46 4.05
CA ILE A 110 7.40 -3.74 4.15
C ILE A 110 8.20 -3.87 2.85
N ASP A 111 8.36 -5.10 2.36
CA ASP A 111 9.11 -5.38 1.12
C ASP A 111 8.43 -4.77 -0.12
N SER A 112 7.10 -4.81 -0.17
CA SER A 112 6.30 -4.20 -1.23
C SER A 112 6.41 -2.69 -1.23
N TYR A 113 6.44 -2.05 -0.06
CA TYR A 113 6.59 -0.60 0.03
C TYR A 113 8.01 -0.17 -0.36
N ALA A 114 9.04 -0.91 0.08
CA ALA A 114 10.43 -0.63 -0.32
C ALA A 114 10.64 -0.67 -1.84
N THR A 115 9.93 -1.56 -2.53
CA THR A 115 10.02 -1.74 -3.99
C THR A 115 8.90 -1.05 -4.79
N VAL A 116 8.07 -0.21 -4.14
CA VAL A 116 6.89 0.44 -4.76
C VAL A 116 7.21 1.27 -6.00
N HIS A 117 8.41 1.83 -6.07
CA HIS A 117 8.89 2.64 -7.21
C HIS A 117 9.06 1.82 -8.50
N ARG A 118 9.17 0.49 -8.40
CA ARG A 118 9.28 -0.43 -9.54
C ARG A 118 7.93 -0.95 -10.03
N LEU A 119 6.87 -0.75 -9.25
CA LEU A 119 5.54 -1.25 -9.57
C LEU A 119 4.87 -0.34 -10.60
N GLU A 120 4.22 -0.95 -11.59
CA GLU A 120 3.35 -0.23 -12.51
C GLU A 120 2.14 0.36 -11.77
N THR A 121 1.58 1.46 -12.29
CA THR A 121 0.43 2.18 -11.73
C THR A 121 -0.79 1.30 -11.45
N ASN A 122 -1.06 0.28 -12.25
CA ASN A 122 -2.18 -0.65 -12.03
C ASN A 122 -1.93 -1.57 -10.83
N LYS A 123 -0.77 -2.23 -10.82
CA LYS A 123 -0.34 -3.10 -9.73
C LYS A 123 -0.28 -2.34 -8.41
N LEU A 124 0.28 -1.12 -8.43
CA LEU A 124 0.34 -0.23 -7.27
C LEU A 124 -1.06 0.08 -6.71
N ARG A 125 -2.05 0.31 -7.58
CA ARG A 125 -3.45 0.53 -7.18
C ARG A 125 -4.05 -0.66 -6.46
N ASN A 126 -3.88 -1.86 -7.01
CA ASN A 126 -4.46 -3.06 -6.43
C ASN A 126 -3.78 -3.43 -5.11
N VAL A 127 -2.45 -3.36 -5.06
CA VAL A 127 -1.67 -3.66 -3.85
C VAL A 127 -2.02 -2.69 -2.72
N ALA A 128 -2.15 -1.39 -3.01
CA ALA A 128 -2.57 -0.41 -2.01
C ALA A 128 -3.96 -0.73 -1.44
N ARG A 129 -4.92 -1.11 -2.30
CA ARG A 129 -6.28 -1.48 -1.86
C ARG A 129 -6.32 -2.78 -1.07
N PHE A 130 -5.51 -3.76 -1.46
CA PHE A 130 -5.36 -5.02 -0.74
C PHE A 130 -4.90 -4.79 0.69
N PHE A 131 -3.85 -3.99 0.89
CA PHE A 131 -3.35 -3.68 2.23
C PHE A 131 -4.26 -2.74 3.02
N ALA A 132 -4.97 -1.82 2.35
CA ALA A 132 -6.02 -1.04 3.02
C ALA A 132 -7.10 -1.98 3.61
N HIS A 133 -7.50 -3.02 2.86
CA HIS A 133 -8.45 -4.03 3.33
C HIS A 133 -7.97 -4.75 4.58
N LEU A 134 -6.71 -5.18 4.59
CA LEU A 134 -6.13 -5.86 5.75
C LEU A 134 -6.03 -4.94 6.98
N LEU A 135 -5.73 -3.66 6.79
CA LEU A 135 -5.63 -2.68 7.87
C LEU A 135 -7.00 -2.33 8.48
N PHE A 136 -8.02 -2.02 7.66
CA PHE A 136 -9.34 -1.64 8.22
C PHE A 136 -10.07 -2.83 8.86
N THR A 137 -9.74 -4.06 8.46
CA THR A 137 -10.28 -5.29 9.07
C THR A 137 -9.48 -5.76 10.29
N ASP A 138 -8.43 -5.01 10.69
CA ASP A 138 -7.50 -5.37 11.77
C ASP A 138 -6.88 -6.79 11.59
N SER A 139 -6.66 -7.21 10.33
CA SER A 139 -6.01 -8.50 9.99
C SER A 139 -4.49 -8.45 10.13
N ILE A 140 -3.89 -7.26 9.97
CA ILE A 140 -2.47 -6.99 10.18
C ILE A 140 -2.31 -5.83 11.17
N SER A 141 -1.17 -5.77 11.85
CA SER A 141 -0.88 -4.67 12.77
C SER A 141 -0.66 -3.37 11.99
N TRP A 142 -1.23 -2.29 12.52
CA TRP A 142 -0.99 -0.93 12.01
C TRP A 142 0.48 -0.49 12.18
N ALA A 143 1.27 -1.21 12.98
CA ALA A 143 2.70 -0.97 13.16
C ALA A 143 3.51 -1.01 11.85
N VAL A 144 3.03 -1.73 10.83
CA VAL A 144 3.69 -1.79 9.51
C VAL A 144 3.80 -0.41 8.83
N LEU A 145 2.91 0.53 9.18
CA LEU A 145 2.93 1.89 8.66
C LEU A 145 4.15 2.70 9.11
N SER A 146 4.88 2.26 10.14
CA SER A 146 6.13 2.88 10.60
C SER A 146 7.20 2.97 9.51
N THR A 147 7.14 2.10 8.50
CA THR A 147 8.07 2.10 7.37
C THR A 147 7.82 3.24 6.39
N ILE A 148 6.64 3.87 6.44
CA ILE A 148 6.23 4.95 5.55
C ILE A 148 6.71 6.29 6.13
N HIS A 149 7.59 6.95 5.38
CA HIS A 149 8.11 8.27 5.72
C HIS A 149 7.63 9.28 4.69
N LEU A 150 6.84 10.27 5.11
CA LEU A 150 6.25 11.28 4.23
C LEU A 150 7.10 12.55 4.19
N ASN A 151 8.25 12.46 3.53
CA ASN A 151 9.22 13.55 3.38
C ASN A 151 9.46 13.90 1.91
N GLU A 152 9.90 15.13 1.63
CA GLU A 152 10.19 15.57 0.25
C GLU A 152 11.37 14.81 -0.38
N GLU A 153 12.38 14.45 0.42
CA GLU A 153 13.63 13.85 -0.03
C GLU A 153 13.52 12.35 -0.30
N GLU A 154 12.81 11.61 0.55
CA GLU A 154 12.72 10.14 0.48
C GLU A 154 11.52 9.64 -0.33
N THR A 155 10.46 10.45 -0.48
CA THR A 155 9.25 9.99 -1.18
C THR A 155 9.31 10.20 -2.69
N THR A 156 9.21 9.10 -3.41
CA THR A 156 9.02 9.10 -4.87
C THR A 156 7.56 9.37 -5.24
N SER A 157 7.31 9.74 -6.50
CA SER A 157 5.94 9.91 -7.05
C SER A 157 5.08 8.65 -6.89
N SER A 158 5.65 7.46 -7.13
CA SER A 158 4.96 6.18 -6.91
C SER A 158 4.59 5.98 -5.45
N SER A 159 5.50 6.25 -4.51
CA SER A 159 5.23 6.15 -3.07
C SER A 159 4.08 7.08 -2.64
N ARG A 160 4.06 8.31 -3.17
CA ARG A 160 2.96 9.27 -2.92
C ARG A 160 1.62 8.78 -3.47
N ILE A 161 1.60 8.20 -4.66
CA ILE A 161 0.38 7.62 -5.25
C ILE A 161 -0.08 6.43 -4.40
N TYR A 162 0.84 5.61 -3.90
CA TYR A 162 0.53 4.45 -3.05
C TYR A 162 -0.14 4.89 -1.74
N ILE A 163 0.50 5.81 -1.00
CA ILE A 163 -0.04 6.36 0.26
C ILE A 163 -1.39 7.04 -0.01
N LYS A 164 -1.53 7.78 -1.11
CA LYS A 164 -2.80 8.38 -1.51
C LYS A 164 -3.92 7.36 -1.60
N ILE A 165 -3.70 6.27 -2.35
CA ILE A 165 -4.74 5.25 -2.57
C ILE A 165 -5.03 4.51 -1.28
N LEU A 166 -3.99 4.14 -0.52
CA LEU A 166 -4.11 3.46 0.77
C LEU A 166 -5.03 4.24 1.73
N PHE A 167 -4.75 5.52 1.95
CA PHE A 167 -5.53 6.33 2.87
C PHE A 167 -6.92 6.72 2.34
N GLN A 168 -7.08 6.88 1.02
CA GLN A 168 -8.41 7.09 0.43
C GLN A 168 -9.31 5.87 0.65
N GLU A 169 -8.78 4.66 0.41
CA GLU A 169 -9.53 3.41 0.61
C GLU A 169 -9.86 3.19 2.10
N LEU A 170 -8.91 3.47 3.01
CA LEU A 170 -9.15 3.42 4.46
C LEU A 170 -10.26 4.39 4.89
N ALA A 171 -10.23 5.62 4.38
CA ALA A 171 -11.23 6.63 4.70
C ALA A 171 -12.60 6.30 4.13
N GLU A 172 -12.67 5.66 2.96
CA GLU A 172 -13.93 5.19 2.35
C GLU A 172 -14.58 4.09 3.19
N HIS A 173 -13.80 3.14 3.72
CA HIS A 173 -14.30 2.01 4.48
C HIS A 173 -14.58 2.30 5.96
N MET A 174 -13.69 3.04 6.64
CA MET A 174 -13.83 3.34 8.08
C MET A 174 -14.59 4.65 8.32
N GLY A 175 -14.57 5.57 7.36
CA GLY A 175 -14.96 6.96 7.55
C GLY A 175 -13.84 7.80 8.17
N LEU A 176 -13.83 9.10 7.85
CA LEU A 176 -12.77 10.04 8.28
C LEU A 176 -12.65 10.15 9.80
N ASN A 177 -13.76 10.14 10.54
CA ASN A 177 -13.77 10.31 11.99
C ASN A 177 -13.14 9.10 12.71
N ASN A 178 -13.48 7.88 12.29
CA ASN A 178 -12.93 6.66 12.88
C ASN A 178 -11.45 6.51 12.53
N LEU A 179 -11.08 6.89 11.30
CA LEU A 179 -9.67 6.93 10.90
C LEU A 179 -8.88 7.94 11.73
N ASN A 180 -9.43 9.14 11.98
CA ASN A 180 -8.79 10.13 12.84
C ASN A 180 -8.61 9.61 14.28
N ALA A 181 -9.64 9.00 14.86
CA ALA A 181 -9.55 8.39 16.18
C ALA A 181 -8.45 7.31 16.25
N ARG A 182 -8.30 6.50 15.18
CA ARG A 182 -7.22 5.50 15.09
C ARG A 182 -5.84 6.12 14.96
N VAL A 183 -5.69 7.20 14.18
CA VAL A 183 -4.43 7.94 14.02
C VAL A 183 -4.00 8.60 15.33
N GLN A 184 -4.95 9.08 16.13
CA GLN A 184 -4.69 9.73 17.43
C GLN A 184 -4.41 8.74 18.57
N ASN A 185 -4.54 7.43 18.33
CA ASN A 185 -4.29 6.44 19.39
C ASN A 185 -2.82 6.46 19.85
N PRO A 186 -2.56 6.57 21.17
CA PRO A 186 -1.20 6.73 21.69
C PRO A 186 -0.32 5.50 21.41
N ASP A 187 -0.90 4.30 21.38
CA ASP A 187 -0.17 3.06 21.13
C ASP A 187 0.34 2.96 19.69
N LEU A 188 -0.35 3.62 18.75
CA LEU A 188 0.01 3.62 17.32
C LEU A 188 0.83 4.84 16.91
N LYS A 189 1.17 5.72 17.86
CA LYS A 189 1.90 6.97 17.57
C LYS A 189 3.23 6.72 16.85
N LEU A 190 3.96 5.67 17.24
CA LEU A 190 5.22 5.28 16.59
C LEU A 190 5.02 4.81 15.13
N ALA A 191 3.86 4.20 14.83
CA ALA A 191 3.54 3.77 13.47
C ALA A 191 3.23 4.96 12.55
N PHE A 192 2.76 6.07 13.12
CA PHE A 192 2.33 7.26 12.40
C PHE A 192 3.36 8.39 12.39
N GLU A 193 4.47 8.26 13.12
CA GLU A 193 5.52 9.28 13.23
C GLU A 193 6.09 9.68 11.87
N GLY A 194 6.36 8.71 11.00
CA GLY A 194 6.84 8.96 9.64
C GLY A 194 5.80 9.62 8.72
N ILE A 195 4.50 9.40 8.97
CA ILE A 195 3.40 9.91 8.13
C ILE A 195 2.97 11.32 8.58
N PHE A 196 2.97 11.55 9.88
CA PHE A 196 2.62 12.83 10.52
C PHE A 196 3.83 13.38 11.31
N PRO A 197 4.91 13.78 10.61
CA PRO A 197 6.14 14.21 11.25
C PRO A 197 5.95 15.51 12.03
N LYS A 198 6.40 15.53 13.29
CA LYS A 198 6.39 16.69 14.19
C LYS A 198 7.79 17.31 14.38
N ASP A 199 8.80 16.82 13.65
CA ASP A 199 10.21 17.20 13.88
C ASP A 199 10.58 18.50 13.15
N ASN A 200 10.40 18.51 11.83
CA ASN A 200 10.80 19.63 10.98
C ASN A 200 9.56 20.32 10.41
N PRO A 201 9.42 21.66 10.56
CA PRO A 201 8.27 22.39 10.03
C PRO A 201 8.09 22.24 8.52
N LYS A 202 9.16 21.95 7.75
CA LYS A 202 9.05 21.64 6.32
C LYS A 202 8.31 20.33 6.08
N ASN A 203 8.68 19.26 6.77
CA ASN A 203 8.05 17.94 6.64
C ASN A 203 6.60 17.98 7.14
N THR A 204 6.34 18.69 8.24
CA THR A 204 4.98 18.91 8.74
C THR A 204 4.09 19.61 7.71
N ARG A 205 4.58 20.68 7.07
CA ARG A 205 3.85 21.37 5.99
C ARG A 205 3.64 20.47 4.77
N PHE A 206 4.64 19.66 4.42
CA PHE A 206 4.55 18.71 3.33
C PHE A 206 3.43 17.69 3.57
N SER A 207 3.39 17.09 4.77
CA SER A 207 2.33 16.15 5.16
C SER A 207 0.94 16.80 5.14
N ILE A 208 0.79 18.02 5.68
CA ILE A 208 -0.48 18.77 5.62
C ILE A 208 -0.92 19.00 4.17
N ASN A 209 -0.02 19.48 3.32
CA ASN A 209 -0.32 19.75 1.91
C ASN A 209 -0.68 18.46 1.16
N PHE A 210 0.01 17.37 1.46
CA PHE A 210 -0.27 16.06 0.87
C PHE A 210 -1.69 15.59 1.22
N PHE A 211 -2.04 15.48 2.50
CA PHE A 211 -3.36 14.99 2.92
C PHE A 211 -4.51 15.93 2.52
N THR A 212 -4.27 17.25 2.50
CA THR A 212 -5.27 18.20 1.96
C THR A 212 -5.48 18.03 0.46
N SER A 213 -4.42 17.80 -0.33
CA SER A 213 -4.53 17.55 -1.77
C SER A 213 -5.27 16.25 -2.11
N ILE A 214 -5.30 15.30 -1.17
CA ILE A 214 -5.96 14.00 -1.33
C ILE A 214 -7.43 14.03 -0.87
N GLY A 215 -7.85 15.11 -0.21
CA GLY A 215 -9.20 15.29 0.35
C GLY A 215 -9.34 14.79 1.79
N LEU A 216 -8.24 14.45 2.47
CA LEU A 216 -8.22 13.92 3.84
C LEU A 216 -7.64 14.93 4.84
N GLY A 217 -7.91 16.21 4.63
CA GLY A 217 -7.33 17.30 5.43
C GLY A 217 -7.66 17.23 6.92
N GLY A 218 -8.79 16.61 7.30
CA GLY A 218 -9.19 16.45 8.71
C GLY A 218 -8.27 15.55 9.54
N LEU A 219 -7.43 14.72 8.91
CA LEU A 219 -6.42 13.93 9.63
C LEU A 219 -5.24 14.78 10.12
N THR A 220 -5.13 16.03 9.65
CA THR A 220 -3.95 16.89 9.89
C THR A 220 -4.22 18.05 10.84
N ASP A 221 -5.36 18.06 11.52
CA ASP A 221 -5.73 19.17 12.40
C ASP A 221 -4.75 19.36 13.57
N GLU A 222 -4.27 18.27 14.19
CA GLU A 222 -3.21 18.36 15.22
C GLU A 222 -1.89 18.95 14.67
N LEU A 223 -1.50 18.58 13.45
CA LEU A 223 -0.27 19.11 12.84
C LEU A 223 -0.39 20.60 12.54
N ARG A 224 -1.60 21.06 12.16
CA ARG A 224 -1.88 22.46 11.93
C ARG A 224 -1.80 23.27 13.22
N ASP A 225 -2.31 22.72 14.32
CA ASP A 225 -2.24 23.39 15.62
C ASP A 225 -0.81 23.43 16.15
N PHE A 226 -0.04 22.34 15.99
CA PHE A 226 1.38 22.31 16.30
C PHE A 226 2.20 23.36 15.52
N LEU A 227 1.88 23.59 14.23
CA LEU A 227 2.51 24.65 13.43
C LEU A 227 2.08 26.07 13.81
N LYS A 228 0.90 26.26 14.40
CA LYS A 228 0.46 27.57 14.92
C LYS A 228 1.14 27.91 16.24
N GLU A 229 1.36 26.89 17.08
CA GLU A 229 2.04 27.02 18.38
C GLU A 229 3.55 27.26 18.23
N GLN A 230 4.18 26.72 17.19
CA GLN A 230 5.54 27.09 16.84
C GLN A 230 5.59 28.54 16.32
N PRO A 231 6.40 29.43 16.92
CA PRO A 231 6.51 30.79 16.44
C PRO A 231 7.01 30.76 14.99
N LYS A 232 6.20 31.33 14.08
CA LYS A 232 6.55 31.47 12.66
C LYS A 232 7.97 32.04 12.56
N GLN A 233 8.93 31.23 12.12
CA GLN A 233 10.17 31.76 11.56
C GLN A 233 9.78 32.56 10.34
N VAL A 234 9.63 33.88 10.54
CA VAL A 234 9.38 34.83 9.48
C VAL A 234 10.53 34.69 8.49
N PRO A 235 10.29 34.34 7.21
CA PRO A 235 11.36 34.34 6.23
C PRO A 235 11.98 35.73 6.20
N ALA A 236 13.30 35.78 6.36
CA ALA A 236 14.11 37.00 6.47
C ALA A 236 14.01 37.98 5.27
N VAL A 237 13.18 37.68 4.27
CA VAL A 237 12.92 38.51 3.10
C VAL A 237 12.13 39.77 3.44
N ALA A 238 11.27 39.76 4.47
CA ALA A 238 10.52 40.95 4.88
C ALA A 238 11.39 42.01 5.61
N LYS A 239 12.48 41.59 6.26
CA LYS A 239 13.39 42.52 6.97
C LYS A 239 14.32 43.30 6.05
N ILE A 240 14.53 42.84 4.81
CA ILE A 240 15.37 43.56 3.84
C ILE A 240 14.57 44.72 3.22
N ILE A 241 13.25 44.57 3.04
CA ILE A 241 12.41 45.62 2.45
C ILE A 241 12.20 46.79 3.42
N ASP A 242 12.11 46.53 4.73
CA ASP A 242 12.02 47.58 5.76
C ASP A 242 13.34 48.33 6.01
N GLN A 243 14.49 47.77 5.63
CA GLN A 243 15.80 48.45 5.73
C GLN A 243 16.16 49.26 4.48
N LEU A 244 15.41 49.11 3.39
CA LEU A 244 15.58 49.87 2.15
C LEU A 244 14.59 51.05 2.04
N SER A 245 13.60 51.13 2.92
CA SER A 245 12.60 52.21 2.96
C SER A 245 13.00 53.41 3.84
N GLU A 246 14.09 53.32 4.63
CA GLU A 246 14.61 54.43 5.46
C GLU A 246 15.58 55.37 4.74
N SER A 247 15.48 55.51 3.41
CA SER A 247 16.15 56.61 2.71
C SER A 247 15.42 56.98 1.42
N SER A 248 14.40 57.85 1.54
CA SER A 248 14.04 58.91 0.57
C SER A 248 12.76 59.62 1.03
N ASP A 249 12.91 60.58 1.95
CA ASP A 249 11.92 61.65 2.14
C ASP A 249 12.09 62.68 1.02
N SER A 250 11.00 63.01 0.30
CA SER A 250 10.69 64.35 -0.24
C SER A 250 9.34 64.34 -0.97
N ASP A 251 8.32 64.84 -0.26
CA ASP A 251 7.20 65.71 -0.68
C ASP A 251 6.75 65.74 -2.16
N SER A 252 5.44 65.49 -2.37
CA SER A 252 4.55 66.47 -3.02
C SER A 252 3.08 66.02 -2.99
N ASP A 253 2.24 66.91 -2.47
CA ASP A 253 0.79 66.88 -2.51
C ASP A 253 0.22 66.77 -3.93
N SER A 254 -0.95 66.15 -4.08
CA SER A 254 -2.04 66.65 -4.92
C SER A 254 -3.33 65.85 -4.73
N SER A 255 -4.36 66.57 -4.29
CA SER A 255 -5.77 66.22 -4.18
C SER A 255 -6.48 66.03 -5.53
N SER A 256 -7.74 65.56 -5.44
CA SER A 256 -8.84 65.57 -6.45
C SER A 256 -8.92 64.33 -7.36
N SER A 257 -10.07 63.79 -7.78
CA SER A 257 -11.49 63.94 -7.41
C SER A 257 -12.28 62.94 -8.27
N SER A 258 -13.29 62.29 -7.66
CA SER A 258 -14.60 61.86 -8.21
C SER A 258 -14.79 61.27 -9.62
N SER A 259 -15.69 60.27 -9.65
CA SER A 259 -16.66 59.90 -10.71
C SER A 259 -16.09 59.15 -11.94
N SER A 260 -16.72 58.16 -12.58
CA SER A 260 -18.11 57.69 -12.62
C SER A 260 -18.22 56.36 -13.38
N SER A 261 -19.24 55.56 -13.01
CA SER A 261 -20.20 54.84 -13.87
C SER A 261 -19.75 53.77 -14.90
N SER A 262 -20.18 52.53 -14.60
CA SER A 262 -20.97 51.60 -15.44
C SER A 262 -20.51 51.21 -16.86
N SER A 263 -20.44 49.89 -17.10
CA SER A 263 -21.31 49.25 -18.11
C SER A 263 -21.38 47.73 -17.95
N SER A 264 -22.60 47.26 -17.89
CA SER A 264 -23.06 45.87 -17.96
C SER A 264 -23.10 45.38 -19.40
N SER A 265 -22.75 44.12 -19.67
CA SER A 265 -23.10 43.43 -20.91
C SER A 265 -23.68 42.03 -20.63
N SER A 266 -25.01 42.03 -20.64
CA SER A 266 -25.97 41.01 -21.04
C SER A 266 -25.50 39.61 -21.46
N SER A 267 -26.04 38.62 -20.75
CA SER A 267 -26.29 37.25 -21.20
C SER A 267 -27.52 37.18 -22.11
N SER A 268 -27.37 36.63 -23.32
CA SER A 268 -28.48 36.27 -24.21
C SER A 268 -28.58 34.76 -24.38
N SER A 269 -29.77 34.25 -24.06
CA SER A 269 -30.26 32.88 -24.25
C SER A 269 -30.50 32.52 -25.72
N SER A 270 -30.29 31.25 -26.08
CA SER A 270 -30.99 30.63 -27.20
C SER A 270 -31.37 29.19 -26.85
N SER A 271 -32.65 29.03 -26.54
CA SER A 271 -33.40 27.78 -26.58
C SER A 271 -33.67 27.37 -28.02
N SER A 272 -33.58 26.08 -28.33
CA SER A 272 -34.17 25.48 -29.52
C SER A 272 -34.85 24.18 -29.13
N SER A 273 -36.17 24.18 -29.28
CA SER A 273 -37.04 23.02 -29.24
C SER A 273 -37.56 22.82 -30.67
N ASP A 274 -37.60 21.56 -31.13
CA ASP A 274 -38.64 20.93 -31.96
C ASP A 274 -38.03 19.72 -32.72
N SER A 275 -38.41 18.48 -32.42
CA SER A 275 -39.66 17.75 -32.74
C SER A 275 -39.61 17.04 -34.10
N SER A 276 -39.60 15.70 -34.08
CA SER A 276 -40.15 14.74 -35.06
C SER A 276 -39.57 13.35 -34.75
N SER A 277 -40.21 12.21 -34.94
CA SER A 277 -41.59 11.77 -35.19
C SER A 277 -41.52 10.24 -35.21
N SER A 278 -42.59 9.61 -34.73
CA SER A 278 -43.01 8.21 -34.90
C SER A 278 -42.43 7.41 -36.08
N SER A 279 -42.14 6.12 -35.82
CA SER A 279 -42.72 4.93 -36.49
C SER A 279 -41.69 3.81 -36.76
N SER A 280 -42.15 2.58 -36.50
CA SER A 280 -41.54 1.26 -36.71
C SER A 280 -40.70 0.69 -35.55
#